data_AF-A0A7W6T7V6-F1
#
_entry.id   AF-A0A7W6T7V6-F1
#
_cell.length_a   1.000
_cell.length_b   1.000
_cell.length_c   1.000
_cell.angle_alpha   90.00
_cell.angle_beta   90.00
_cell.angle_gamma   90.00
#
_symmetry.space_group_name_H-M   'P 1'
#
loop_
_entity.id
_entity.type
_entity.pdbx_description
1 polymer ?
#
loop_
_entity_poly.entity_id
_entity_poly.type
_entity_poly.pdbx_seq_one_letter_code
_entity_poly.pdbx_strand_id
1 'polypeptide(L)'
;MNRYVGNLAPMPGVFPDYKAPIVRNGAEGRALATARWGMPSSSKALMDATKKRAEKLQAKGKAVDFKELLRMEPDGGTTNIRNVKSKHWSRWLGVENRCVVPFNSFSEFNKAEGGDIWFALDESRPLACFAGIWTNWTSVRKVKEGETTNDIFAFLTTEPNAEVAAIHPKAMPVILTTPDEVETWMTATGDEALKLQRPLPDGSLRIVASGVKEDPAGQTT
;
A
#
# COMPACT_ATOMS: atom_id res chain seq x y z
N MET A 1 -12.21 12.68 18.88
CA MET A 1 -10.94 13.28 18.40
C MET A 1 -9.77 12.53 19.05
N ASN A 2 -9.07 11.69 18.28
CA ASN A 2 -8.01 10.83 18.83
C ASN A 2 -6.73 11.68 19.05
N ARG A 3 -6.42 12.01 20.32
CA ARG A 3 -5.36 12.98 20.69
C ARG A 3 -3.92 12.55 20.35
N TYR A 4 -3.72 11.31 19.89
CA TYR A 4 -2.39 10.74 19.64
C TYR A 4 -1.91 10.85 18.19
N VAL A 5 -2.75 11.35 17.27
CA VAL A 5 -2.40 11.37 15.83
C VAL A 5 -1.87 12.72 15.35
N GLY A 6 -1.90 13.76 16.20
CA GLY A 6 -1.44 15.12 15.86
C GLY A 6 0.08 15.34 15.92
N ASN A 7 0.85 14.41 16.52
CA ASN A 7 2.31 14.51 16.68
C ASN A 7 3.06 13.39 15.94
N LEU A 8 2.59 13.00 14.76
CA LEU A 8 3.27 11.99 13.96
C LEU A 8 4.66 12.50 13.55
N ALA A 9 5.69 11.69 13.82
CA ALA A 9 7.05 12.00 13.40
C ALA A 9 7.17 11.96 11.87
N PRO A 10 8.08 12.74 11.27
CA PRO A 10 8.42 12.62 9.87
C PRO A 10 8.79 11.17 9.50
N MET A 11 8.28 10.69 8.37
CA MET A 11 8.57 9.36 7.84
C MET A 11 9.24 9.50 6.48
N PRO A 12 10.58 9.65 6.42
CA PRO A 12 11.31 9.87 5.17
C PRO A 12 11.43 8.60 4.30
N GLY A 13 11.00 7.46 4.83
CA GLY A 13 10.86 6.20 4.11
C GLY A 13 9.80 5.32 4.78
N VAL A 14 8.83 4.86 3.99
CA VAL A 14 7.80 3.92 4.43
C VAL A 14 7.96 2.65 3.60
N PHE A 15 8.06 1.49 4.26
CA PHE A 15 8.38 0.22 3.60
C PHE A 15 7.25 -0.82 3.77
N PRO A 16 7.18 -1.83 2.88
CA PRO A 16 6.19 -2.91 3.00
C PRO A 16 6.17 -3.52 4.40
N ASP A 17 4.97 -3.82 4.90
CA ASP A 17 4.70 -4.39 6.23
C ASP A 17 4.99 -3.46 7.42
N TYR A 18 5.42 -2.21 7.19
CA TYR A 18 5.52 -1.17 8.22
C TYR A 18 4.21 -0.39 8.36
N LYS A 19 4.10 0.34 9.47
CA LYS A 19 2.96 1.22 9.77
C LYS A 19 3.12 2.58 9.09
N ALA A 20 2.05 3.09 8.52
CA ALA A 20 2.00 4.40 7.87
C ALA A 20 0.70 5.16 8.23
N PRO A 21 0.69 6.49 8.20
CA PRO A 21 -0.53 7.26 8.36
C PRO A 21 -1.45 7.11 7.15
N ILE A 22 -2.73 6.93 7.41
CA ILE A 22 -3.80 6.97 6.41
C ILE A 22 -4.96 7.80 6.94
N VAL A 23 -5.69 8.46 6.05
CA VAL A 23 -7.04 8.96 6.36
C VAL A 23 -8.03 7.96 5.80
N ARG A 24 -8.78 7.29 6.68
CA ARG A 24 -9.73 6.24 6.30
C ARG A 24 -11.17 6.64 6.58
N ASN A 25 -12.10 6.07 5.82
CA ASN A 25 -13.50 6.05 6.22
C ASN A 25 -13.70 5.09 7.40
N GLY A 26 -14.57 5.47 8.33
CA GLY A 26 -14.99 4.66 9.47
C GLY A 26 -16.45 4.90 9.79
N ALA A 27 -16.99 4.16 10.77
CA ALA A 27 -18.41 4.22 11.13
C ALA A 27 -18.86 5.63 11.59
N GLU A 28 -17.97 6.40 12.20
CA GLU A 28 -18.23 7.75 12.71
C GLU A 28 -17.75 8.85 11.74
N GLY A 29 -17.44 8.49 10.49
CA GLY A 29 -16.83 9.37 9.50
C GLY A 29 -15.33 9.15 9.35
N ARG A 30 -14.63 10.15 8.81
CA ARG A 30 -13.21 10.04 8.48
C ARG A 30 -12.33 10.11 9.72
N ALA A 31 -11.30 9.28 9.75
CA ALA A 31 -10.33 9.25 10.83
C ALA A 31 -8.90 9.14 10.29
N LEU A 32 -8.00 9.95 10.84
CA LEU A 32 -6.56 9.73 10.70
C LEU A 32 -6.19 8.53 11.59
N ALA A 33 -5.55 7.54 11.00
CA ALA A 33 -5.18 6.30 11.65
C ALA A 33 -3.79 5.84 11.19
N THR A 34 -3.17 4.98 11.97
CA THR A 34 -1.96 4.27 11.57
C THR A 34 -2.32 2.85 11.16
N ALA A 35 -1.98 2.46 9.94
CA ALA A 35 -2.27 1.13 9.39
C ALA A 35 -1.00 0.48 8.83
N ARG A 36 -0.95 -0.84 8.82
CA ARG A 36 0.19 -1.62 8.32
C ARG A 36 0.06 -1.83 6.80
N TRP A 37 1.13 -1.52 6.05
CA TRP A 37 1.11 -1.56 4.59
C TRP A 37 1.21 -3.00 4.07
N GLY A 38 0.09 -3.54 3.58
CA GLY A 38 -0.02 -4.87 3.01
C GLY A 38 -1.40 -5.48 3.25
N MET A 39 -2.34 -5.26 2.32
CA MET A 39 -3.65 -5.92 2.32
C MET A 39 -3.53 -7.45 2.29
N PRO A 40 -4.57 -8.22 2.66
CA PRO A 40 -4.45 -9.68 2.73
C PRO A 40 -4.08 -10.27 1.37
N SER A 41 -3.17 -11.25 1.37
CA SER A 41 -2.90 -12.03 0.18
C SER A 41 -4.13 -12.85 -0.25
N SER A 42 -4.19 -13.23 -1.53
CA SER A 42 -5.28 -14.09 -2.00
C SER A 42 -5.31 -15.44 -1.29
N SER A 43 -6.50 -16.01 -1.11
CA SER A 43 -6.65 -17.35 -0.52
C SER A 43 -5.83 -18.41 -1.27
N LYS A 44 -5.76 -18.30 -2.59
CA LYS A 44 -4.91 -19.16 -3.42
C LYS A 44 -3.42 -19.01 -3.07
N ALA A 45 -2.92 -17.78 -2.92
CA ALA A 45 -1.53 -17.54 -2.57
C ALA A 45 -1.18 -18.14 -1.19
N LEU A 46 -2.04 -17.97 -0.19
CA LEU A 46 -1.86 -18.57 1.13
C LEU A 46 -1.92 -20.10 1.07
N MET A 47 -2.85 -20.66 0.29
CA MET A 47 -2.97 -22.11 0.10
C MET A 47 -1.71 -22.69 -0.55
N ASP A 48 -1.18 -22.04 -1.59
CA ASP A 48 0.01 -22.48 -2.31
C ASP A 48 1.28 -22.35 -1.43
N ALA A 49 1.39 -21.29 -0.63
CA ALA A 49 2.48 -21.12 0.35
C ALA A 49 2.43 -22.21 1.43
N THR A 50 1.24 -22.45 1.99
CA THR A 50 1.01 -23.49 3.01
C THR A 50 1.38 -24.88 2.48
N LYS A 51 1.00 -25.22 1.24
CA LYS A 51 1.38 -26.49 0.59
C LYS A 51 2.89 -26.66 0.52
N LYS A 52 3.61 -25.66 0.03
CA LYS A 52 5.07 -25.67 -0.04
C LYS A 52 5.72 -25.84 1.34
N ARG A 53 5.13 -25.24 2.39
CA ARG A 53 5.60 -25.38 3.76
C ARG A 53 5.30 -26.76 4.34
N ALA A 54 4.12 -27.31 4.08
CA ALA A 54 3.72 -28.66 4.49
C ALA A 54 4.67 -29.72 3.90
N GLU A 55 4.95 -29.64 2.59
CA GLU A 55 5.88 -30.54 1.90
C GLU A 55 7.28 -30.52 2.55
N LYS A 56 7.80 -29.33 2.87
CA LYS A 56 9.10 -29.18 3.56
C LYS A 56 9.11 -29.76 4.97
N LEU A 57 7.98 -29.73 5.68
CA LEU A 57 7.85 -30.30 7.02
C LEU A 57 7.75 -31.83 6.96
N GLN A 58 6.94 -32.35 6.03
CA GLN A 58 6.79 -33.79 5.79
C GLN A 58 8.11 -34.43 5.33
N ALA A 59 8.87 -33.77 4.44
CA ALA A 59 10.20 -34.21 4.03
C ALA A 59 11.20 -34.29 5.19
N LYS A 60 10.93 -33.61 6.32
CA LYS A 60 11.70 -33.67 7.57
C LYS A 60 11.10 -34.65 8.59
N GLY A 61 10.15 -35.50 8.18
CA GLY A 61 9.48 -36.47 9.05
C GLY A 61 8.54 -35.84 10.09
N LYS A 62 8.16 -34.57 9.94
CA LYS A 62 7.25 -33.91 10.88
C LYS A 62 5.80 -34.16 10.47
N ALA A 63 4.95 -34.51 11.46
CA ALA A 63 3.51 -34.52 11.28
C ALA A 63 2.99 -33.10 10.96
N VAL A 64 2.02 -33.00 10.04
CA VAL A 64 1.45 -31.72 9.60
C VAL A 64 -0.06 -31.74 9.77
N ASP A 65 -0.56 -30.88 10.64
CA ASP A 65 -1.95 -30.44 10.59
C ASP A 65 -2.05 -29.31 9.56
N PHE A 66 -2.58 -29.61 8.38
CA PHE A 66 -2.65 -28.64 7.29
C PHE A 66 -3.59 -27.47 7.60
N LYS A 67 -4.67 -27.70 8.35
CA LYS A 67 -5.66 -26.66 8.66
C LYS A 67 -5.04 -25.63 9.60
N GLU A 68 -4.36 -26.10 10.64
CA GLU A 68 -3.64 -25.22 11.56
C GLU A 68 -2.45 -24.55 10.88
N LEU A 69 -1.72 -25.26 10.01
CA LEU A 69 -0.62 -24.69 9.24
C LEU A 69 -1.10 -23.54 8.34
N LEU A 70 -2.25 -23.70 7.68
CA LEU A 70 -2.86 -22.67 6.83
C LEU A 70 -3.28 -21.44 7.65
N ARG A 71 -3.92 -21.66 8.81
CA ARG A 71 -4.31 -20.57 9.71
C ARG A 71 -3.10 -19.78 10.20
N MET A 72 -2.00 -20.49 10.46
CA MET A 72 -0.73 -19.94 10.94
C MET A 72 0.27 -19.65 9.82
N GLU A 73 -0.18 -19.58 8.56
CA GLU A 73 0.70 -19.29 7.44
C GLU A 73 1.00 -17.79 7.42
N PRO A 74 2.29 -17.39 7.41
CA PRO A 74 2.66 -15.98 7.36
C PRO A 74 2.17 -15.31 6.07
N ASP A 75 1.45 -14.22 6.22
CA ASP A 75 1.00 -13.35 5.13
C ASP A 75 1.82 -12.07 5.12
N GLY A 76 2.75 -11.95 4.16
CA GLY A 76 3.52 -10.72 3.94
C GLY A 76 2.69 -9.55 3.40
N GLY A 77 1.45 -9.82 2.99
CA GLY A 77 0.51 -8.83 2.45
C GLY A 77 0.82 -8.39 1.02
N THR A 78 -0.18 -7.77 0.42
CA THR A 78 -0.15 -7.17 -0.91
C THR A 78 -0.15 -5.66 -0.77
N THR A 79 0.94 -5.00 -1.19
CA THR A 79 1.11 -3.54 -1.05
C THR A 79 0.44 -2.72 -2.15
N ASN A 80 0.30 -3.32 -3.34
CA ASN A 80 -0.12 -2.67 -4.57
C ASN A 80 -1.26 -3.44 -5.24
N ILE A 81 -2.36 -2.75 -5.54
CA ILE A 81 -3.57 -3.36 -6.13
C ILE A 81 -3.73 -2.86 -7.56
N ARG A 82 -3.36 -3.71 -8.53
CA ARG A 82 -3.51 -3.45 -9.96
C ARG A 82 -4.88 -3.90 -10.47
N ASN A 83 -5.17 -5.20 -10.37
CA ASN A 83 -6.37 -5.79 -10.98
C ASN A 83 -7.56 -5.75 -10.00
N VAL A 84 -8.24 -4.61 -9.92
CA VAL A 84 -9.44 -4.41 -9.08
C VAL A 84 -10.62 -5.30 -9.48
N LYS A 85 -10.64 -5.85 -10.70
CA LYS A 85 -11.68 -6.79 -11.15
C LYS A 85 -11.54 -8.19 -10.54
N SER A 86 -10.43 -8.49 -9.87
CA SER A 86 -10.27 -9.76 -9.17
C SER A 86 -11.30 -9.91 -8.05
N LYS A 87 -11.97 -11.06 -7.99
CA LYS A 87 -12.90 -11.43 -6.90
C LYS A 87 -12.29 -11.36 -5.51
N HIS A 88 -10.95 -11.40 -5.42
CA HIS A 88 -10.25 -11.21 -4.15
C HIS A 88 -10.56 -9.83 -3.53
N TRP A 89 -10.52 -8.78 -4.35
CA TRP A 89 -10.64 -7.39 -3.90
C TRP A 89 -12.08 -6.92 -3.74
N SER A 90 -13.05 -7.54 -4.40
CA SER A 90 -14.43 -7.05 -4.46
C SER A 90 -15.06 -6.76 -3.10
N ARG A 91 -14.66 -7.49 -2.06
CA ARG A 91 -15.14 -7.30 -0.68
C ARG A 91 -14.64 -6.01 0.01
N TRP A 92 -13.64 -5.35 -0.57
CA TRP A 92 -12.98 -4.15 -0.02
C TRP A 92 -13.00 -2.95 -0.97
N LEU A 93 -13.81 -2.99 -2.03
CA LEU A 93 -13.94 -1.85 -2.97
C LEU A 93 -15.06 -0.86 -2.60
N GLY A 94 -15.85 -1.19 -1.57
CA GLY A 94 -16.88 -0.32 -1.00
C GLY A 94 -16.30 0.94 -0.35
N VAL A 95 -17.17 1.94 -0.14
CA VAL A 95 -16.80 3.26 0.38
C VAL A 95 -16.23 3.16 1.80
N GLU A 96 -16.76 2.25 2.62
CA GLU A 96 -16.31 1.99 3.99
C GLU A 96 -14.84 1.55 4.08
N ASN A 97 -14.32 0.94 3.02
CA ASN A 97 -12.95 0.44 2.93
C ASN A 97 -12.01 1.43 2.24
N ARG A 98 -12.44 2.67 1.95
CA ARG A 98 -11.57 3.68 1.32
C ARG A 98 -10.66 4.36 2.32
N CYS A 99 -9.42 4.60 1.88
CA CYS A 99 -8.51 5.50 2.54
C CYS A 99 -7.70 6.30 1.52
N VAL A 100 -7.11 7.40 1.96
CA VAL A 100 -6.02 8.06 1.25
C VAL A 100 -4.73 7.89 2.06
N VAL A 101 -3.63 7.73 1.33
CA VAL A 101 -2.29 7.55 1.90
C VAL A 101 -1.47 8.80 1.56
N PRO A 102 -1.31 9.74 2.49
CA PRO A 102 -0.58 10.97 2.23
C PRO A 102 0.91 10.70 1.95
N PHE A 103 1.48 11.40 0.98
CA PHE A 103 2.92 11.35 0.67
C PHE A 103 3.43 12.67 0.10
N ASN A 104 4.73 12.89 0.19
CA ASN A 104 5.44 14.05 -0.39
C ASN A 104 6.35 13.63 -1.55
N SER A 105 6.90 12.41 -1.49
CA SER A 105 7.63 11.75 -2.56
C SER A 105 7.45 10.23 -2.44
N PHE A 106 7.77 9.49 -3.52
CA PHE A 106 7.75 8.03 -3.54
C PHE A 106 8.90 7.49 -4.37
N SER A 107 9.38 6.28 -4.07
CA SER A 107 10.47 5.69 -4.82
C SER A 107 10.05 4.52 -5.71
N GLU A 108 10.78 4.34 -6.81
CA GLU A 108 10.86 3.09 -7.55
C GLU A 108 12.31 2.59 -7.56
N PHE A 109 12.50 1.29 -7.34
CA PHE A 109 13.85 0.72 -7.27
C PHE A 109 14.38 0.43 -8.67
N ASN A 110 15.56 0.98 -8.98
CA ASN A 110 16.29 0.67 -10.21
C ASN A 110 17.74 0.31 -9.89
N LYS A 111 18.08 -0.97 -10.08
CA LYS A 111 19.43 -1.50 -9.82
C LYS A 111 20.50 -0.86 -10.71
N ALA A 112 20.17 -0.51 -11.96
CA ALA A 112 21.12 0.08 -12.90
C ALA A 112 21.47 1.53 -12.51
N GLU A 113 20.52 2.24 -11.91
CA GLU A 113 20.67 3.64 -11.45
C GLU A 113 21.15 3.74 -9.99
N GLY A 114 21.68 2.64 -9.42
CA GLY A 114 22.29 2.65 -8.09
C GLY A 114 21.33 2.54 -6.90
N GLY A 115 20.02 2.32 -7.14
CA GLY A 115 19.06 2.05 -6.07
C GLY A 115 17.71 2.71 -6.27
N ASP A 116 17.17 3.26 -5.19
CA ASP A 116 15.88 3.94 -5.18
C ASP A 116 15.94 5.28 -5.92
N ILE A 117 14.97 5.51 -6.80
CA ILE A 117 14.77 6.77 -7.52
C ILE A 117 13.48 7.41 -7.00
N TRP A 118 13.60 8.61 -6.45
CA TRP A 118 12.51 9.31 -5.79
C TRP A 118 11.82 10.29 -6.73
N PHE A 119 10.50 10.18 -6.79
CA PHE A 119 9.62 11.03 -7.57
C PHE A 119 8.77 11.92 -6.67
N ALA A 120 8.55 13.16 -7.09
CA ALA A 120 7.58 14.08 -6.50
C ALA A 120 6.90 14.90 -7.61
N LEU A 121 5.84 15.63 -7.27
CA LEU A 121 5.16 16.53 -8.21
C LEU A 121 6.09 17.67 -8.66
N ASP A 122 6.88 18.20 -7.74
CA ASP A 122 7.97 19.15 -8.00
C ASP A 122 9.01 19.14 -6.86
N GLU A 123 10.05 19.97 -6.98
CA GLU A 123 11.15 20.08 -6.00
C GLU A 123 10.70 20.43 -4.58
N SER A 124 9.57 21.15 -4.43
CA SER A 124 9.01 21.51 -3.13
C SER A 124 8.29 20.34 -2.43
N ARG A 125 8.12 19.21 -3.14
CA ARG A 125 7.48 17.97 -2.63
C ARG A 125 6.09 18.24 -2.02
N PRO A 126 5.16 18.86 -2.78
CA PRO A 126 3.85 19.19 -2.26
C PRO A 126 3.09 17.92 -1.89
N LEU A 127 2.19 18.05 -0.91
CA LEU A 127 1.40 16.92 -0.42
C LEU A 127 0.47 16.39 -1.52
N ALA A 128 0.52 15.09 -1.75
CA ALA A 128 -0.43 14.35 -2.56
C ALA A 128 -0.90 13.09 -1.81
N CYS A 129 -1.81 12.33 -2.41
CA CYS A 129 -2.37 11.13 -1.79
C CYS A 129 -2.36 9.95 -2.76
N PHE A 130 -2.02 8.75 -2.30
CA PHE A 130 -2.37 7.54 -3.05
C PHE A 130 -3.82 7.14 -2.80
N ALA A 131 -4.47 6.61 -3.84
CA ALA A 131 -5.81 6.04 -3.76
C ALA A 131 -5.76 4.67 -3.03
N GLY A 132 -6.06 4.68 -1.74
CA GLY A 132 -5.92 3.54 -0.84
C GLY A 132 -7.22 2.77 -0.57
N ILE A 133 -7.07 1.49 -0.25
CA ILE A 133 -8.10 0.71 0.45
C ILE A 133 -7.54 0.16 1.76
N TRP A 134 -8.40 -0.01 2.75
CA TRP A 134 -8.05 -0.49 4.07
C TRP A 134 -9.07 -1.50 4.59
N THR A 135 -8.68 -2.30 5.57
CA THR A 135 -9.58 -3.14 6.37
C THR A 135 -8.97 -3.42 7.74
N ASN A 136 -9.78 -3.79 8.71
CA ASN A 136 -9.31 -4.49 9.91
C ASN A 136 -9.19 -5.98 9.58
N TRP A 137 -8.08 -6.63 9.94
CA TRP A 137 -7.82 -8.02 9.56
C TRP A 137 -6.99 -8.77 10.58
N THR A 138 -7.32 -10.04 10.79
CA THR A 138 -6.59 -10.94 11.66
C THR A 138 -5.80 -11.93 10.82
N SER A 139 -4.48 -11.93 10.98
CA SER A 139 -3.60 -12.93 10.35
C SER A 139 -2.24 -13.01 11.06
N VAL A 140 -1.43 -13.99 10.67
CA VAL A 140 -0.01 -14.03 11.02
C VAL A 140 0.76 -13.18 10.01
N ARG A 141 1.25 -12.01 10.42
CA ARG A 141 2.08 -11.15 9.55
C ARG A 141 3.55 -11.56 9.59
N LYS A 142 4.05 -11.82 10.79
CA LYS A 142 5.38 -12.39 11.04
C LYS A 142 5.22 -13.57 11.97
N VAL A 143 5.96 -14.65 11.71
CA VAL A 143 5.96 -15.86 12.55
C VAL A 143 6.20 -15.52 14.02
N LYS A 144 7.11 -14.58 14.30
CA LYS A 144 7.46 -14.16 15.67
C LYS A 144 6.35 -13.38 16.41
N GLU A 145 5.43 -12.75 15.68
CA GLU A 145 4.33 -11.96 16.25
C GLU A 145 3.11 -12.84 16.54
N GLY A 146 3.04 -14.03 15.93
CA GLY A 146 1.84 -14.86 15.96
C GLY A 146 0.68 -14.21 15.20
N GLU A 147 -0.54 -14.67 15.51
CA GLU A 147 -1.77 -14.13 14.93
C GLU A 147 -2.13 -12.81 15.63
N THR A 148 -2.35 -11.77 14.83
CA THR A 148 -2.65 -10.43 15.34
C THR A 148 -3.73 -9.76 14.49
N THR A 149 -4.57 -8.96 15.13
CA THR A 149 -5.55 -8.10 14.46
C THR A 149 -4.93 -6.73 14.20
N ASN A 150 -4.90 -6.31 12.94
CA ASN A 150 -4.29 -5.05 12.52
C ASN A 150 -5.24 -4.28 11.58
N ASP A 151 -5.21 -2.96 11.67
CA ASP A 151 -5.62 -2.12 10.55
C ASP A 151 -4.55 -2.23 9.47
N ILE A 152 -4.94 -2.65 8.27
CA ILE A 152 -4.05 -2.86 7.14
C ILE A 152 -4.55 -2.10 5.92
N PHE A 153 -3.62 -1.70 5.05
CA PHE A 153 -3.95 -0.95 3.85
C PHE A 153 -3.04 -1.31 2.68
N ALA A 154 -3.49 -0.96 1.48
CA ALA A 154 -2.71 -0.96 0.25
C ALA A 154 -3.25 0.15 -0.63
N PHE A 155 -2.54 0.51 -1.69
CA PHE A 155 -3.04 1.48 -2.65
C PHE A 155 -3.11 0.89 -4.05
N LEU A 156 -3.98 1.51 -4.85
CA LEU A 156 -4.15 1.14 -6.24
C LEU A 156 -2.91 1.56 -7.02
N THR A 157 -2.61 0.77 -8.04
CA THR A 157 -1.58 1.10 -9.01
C THR A 157 -2.22 1.10 -10.40
N THR A 158 -1.63 1.87 -11.32
CA THR A 158 -1.98 1.95 -12.74
C THR A 158 -0.74 1.78 -13.64
N GLU A 159 -0.92 1.72 -14.96
CA GLU A 159 0.18 1.83 -15.93
C GLU A 159 1.01 3.09 -15.65
N PRO A 160 2.33 3.08 -15.86
CA PRO A 160 3.18 4.23 -15.59
C PRO A 160 3.01 5.33 -16.65
N ASN A 161 3.23 6.58 -16.25
CA ASN A 161 3.47 7.69 -17.17
C ASN A 161 4.93 7.66 -17.68
N ALA A 162 5.31 8.59 -18.56
CA ALA A 162 6.63 8.59 -19.20
C ALA A 162 7.81 8.58 -18.20
N GLU A 163 7.76 9.39 -17.14
CA GLU A 163 8.85 9.49 -16.17
C GLU A 163 9.03 8.21 -15.36
N VAL A 164 7.93 7.64 -14.85
CA VAL A 164 7.99 6.40 -14.09
C VAL A 164 8.35 5.23 -15.01
N ALA A 165 7.83 5.20 -16.25
CA ALA A 165 8.09 4.11 -17.19
C ALA A 165 9.56 3.98 -17.56
N ALA A 166 10.29 5.11 -17.62
CA ALA A 166 11.73 5.13 -17.88
C ALA A 166 12.54 4.41 -16.79
N ILE A 167 12.02 4.35 -15.55
CA ILE A 167 12.70 3.75 -14.39
C ILE A 167 12.10 2.38 -14.03
N HIS A 168 10.78 2.27 -14.04
CA HIS A 168 10.02 1.08 -13.67
C HIS A 168 8.81 0.90 -14.61
N PRO A 169 8.95 0.16 -15.73
CA PRO A 169 7.97 0.13 -16.82
C PRO A 169 6.69 -0.64 -16.49
N LYS A 170 6.60 -1.28 -15.31
CA LYS A 170 5.48 -2.16 -14.98
C LYS A 170 4.29 -1.40 -14.42
N ALA A 171 4.52 -0.35 -13.64
CA ALA A 171 3.48 0.32 -12.87
C ALA A 171 3.92 1.64 -12.27
N MET A 172 2.94 2.50 -11.99
CA MET A 172 3.03 3.57 -11.00
C MET A 172 1.86 3.49 -9.99
N PRO A 173 1.97 4.13 -8.82
CA PRO A 173 0.83 4.35 -7.92
C PRO A 173 -0.26 5.22 -8.56
N VAL A 174 -1.51 5.03 -8.13
CA VAL A 174 -2.59 5.97 -8.44
C VAL A 174 -2.47 7.16 -7.51
N ILE A 175 -2.26 8.35 -8.07
CA ILE A 175 -2.03 9.59 -7.33
C ILE A 175 -3.22 10.53 -7.49
N LEU A 176 -3.73 11.00 -6.35
CA LEU A 176 -4.77 12.01 -6.21
C LEU A 176 -4.08 13.34 -5.87
N THR A 177 -4.29 14.35 -6.71
CA THR A 177 -3.56 15.63 -6.66
C THR A 177 -4.43 16.80 -6.23
N THR A 178 -5.75 16.64 -6.25
CA THR A 178 -6.70 17.69 -5.90
C THR A 178 -7.62 17.27 -4.75
N PRO A 179 -8.17 18.23 -3.98
CA PRO A 179 -9.21 17.93 -3.00
C PRO A 179 -10.42 17.22 -3.62
N ASP A 180 -10.84 17.59 -4.83
CA ASP A 180 -11.99 16.97 -5.51
C ASP A 180 -11.74 15.49 -5.88
N GLU A 181 -10.51 15.16 -6.31
CA GLU A 181 -10.12 13.77 -6.54
C GLU A 181 -10.11 12.96 -5.24
N VAL A 182 -9.64 13.56 -4.13
CA VAL A 182 -9.69 12.96 -2.79
C VAL A 182 -11.12 12.73 -2.34
N GLU A 183 -11.99 13.75 -2.46
CA GLU A 183 -13.41 13.64 -2.10
C GLU A 183 -14.12 12.58 -2.94
N THR A 184 -13.88 12.56 -4.24
CA THR A 184 -14.41 11.55 -5.16
C THR A 184 -13.97 10.15 -4.74
N TRP A 185 -12.68 9.95 -4.47
CA TRP A 185 -12.17 8.65 -4.00
C TRP A 185 -12.79 8.21 -2.67
N MET A 186 -13.01 9.16 -1.77
CA MET A 186 -13.48 8.86 -0.41
C MET A 186 -15.01 8.73 -0.30
N THR A 187 -15.79 9.15 -1.30
CA THR A 187 -17.27 9.21 -1.18
C THR A 187 -18.04 8.62 -2.35
N ALA A 188 -17.49 8.64 -3.55
CA ALA A 188 -18.21 8.19 -4.74
C ALA A 188 -18.37 6.66 -4.75
N THR A 189 -19.33 6.19 -5.55
CA THR A 189 -19.54 4.75 -5.76
C THR A 189 -18.30 4.08 -6.37
N GLY A 190 -18.25 2.75 -6.29
CA GLY A 190 -17.15 1.95 -6.84
C GLY A 190 -16.76 2.34 -8.27
N ASP A 191 -17.74 2.36 -9.17
CA ASP A 191 -17.50 2.63 -10.60
C ASP A 191 -17.00 4.05 -10.87
N GLU A 192 -17.54 5.06 -10.17
CA GLU A 192 -17.11 6.44 -10.35
C GLU A 192 -15.69 6.64 -9.83
N ALA A 193 -15.41 6.17 -8.61
CA ALA A 193 -14.10 6.34 -8.01
C ALA A 193 -13.01 5.54 -8.74
N LEU A 194 -13.33 4.38 -9.32
CA LEU A 194 -12.37 3.59 -10.09
C LEU A 194 -11.95 4.25 -11.41
N LYS A 195 -12.65 5.29 -11.88
CA LYS A 195 -12.15 6.15 -12.99
C LYS A 195 -10.86 6.89 -12.61
N LEU A 196 -10.59 7.05 -11.31
CA LEU A 196 -9.35 7.63 -10.81
C LEU A 196 -8.17 6.64 -10.89
N GLN A 197 -8.40 5.35 -11.16
CA GLN A 197 -7.33 4.38 -11.40
C GLN A 197 -6.71 4.58 -12.79
N ARG A 198 -5.99 5.68 -12.96
CA ARG A 198 -5.33 6.13 -14.20
C ARG A 198 -3.95 6.73 -13.87
N PRO A 199 -3.00 6.73 -14.82
CA PRO A 199 -1.74 7.44 -14.63
C PRO A 199 -1.97 8.94 -14.46
N LEU A 200 -1.02 9.61 -13.79
CA LEU A 200 -0.86 11.04 -13.98
C LEU A 200 -0.44 11.32 -15.44
N PRO A 201 -0.77 12.50 -15.99
CA PRO A 201 -0.23 12.90 -17.28
C PRO A 201 1.30 12.90 -17.30
N ASP A 202 1.88 12.69 -18.48
CA ASP A 202 3.31 12.92 -18.68
C ASP A 202 3.67 14.37 -18.33
N GLY A 203 4.87 14.59 -17.81
CA GLY A 203 5.36 15.88 -17.32
C GLY A 203 4.91 16.24 -15.90
N SER A 204 4.13 15.39 -15.24
CA SER A 204 3.56 15.68 -13.90
C SER A 204 4.47 15.30 -12.73
N LEU A 205 5.58 14.60 -12.98
CA LEU A 205 6.50 14.12 -11.95
C LEU A 205 7.94 14.52 -12.27
N ARG A 206 8.75 14.70 -11.23
CA ARG A 206 10.19 14.94 -11.32
C ARG A 206 10.94 13.95 -10.45
N ILE A 207 12.13 13.56 -10.90
CA ILE A 207 13.10 12.87 -10.04
C ILE A 207 13.70 13.92 -9.10
N VAL A 208 13.56 13.72 -7.79
CA VAL A 208 13.99 14.67 -6.74
C VAL A 208 15.11 14.14 -5.84
N ALA A 209 15.40 12.84 -5.91
CA ALA A 209 16.57 12.19 -5.30
C ALA A 209 16.85 10.84 -5.97
N SER A 210 18.09 10.34 -5.87
CA SER A 210 18.49 9.04 -6.42
C SER A 210 19.57 8.36 -5.57
N GLY A 211 19.55 7.02 -5.54
CA GLY A 211 20.56 6.19 -4.88
C GLY A 211 20.48 6.16 -3.34
N VAL A 212 19.46 6.77 -2.74
CA VAL A 212 19.26 6.86 -1.28
C VAL A 212 17.95 6.17 -0.87
N LYS A 213 17.95 5.48 0.28
CA LYS A 213 16.77 4.73 0.77
C LYS A 213 15.67 5.58 1.38
N GLU A 214 15.95 6.85 1.63
CA GLU A 214 15.06 7.80 2.30
C GLU A 214 15.19 9.16 1.61
N ASP A 215 14.08 9.88 1.51
CA ASP A 215 14.03 11.26 1.02
C ASP A 215 13.54 12.15 2.17
N PRO A 216 14.46 12.81 2.91
CA PRO A 216 14.08 13.68 4.02
C PRO A 216 13.30 14.88 3.48
N ALA A 217 12.35 15.39 4.28
CA ALA A 217 11.63 16.61 3.94
C ALA A 217 12.62 17.72 3.58
N GLY A 218 12.38 18.41 2.46
CA GLY A 218 13.18 19.57 2.07
C GLY A 218 13.24 20.57 3.23
N GLN A 219 14.40 21.20 3.44
CA GLN A 219 14.54 22.21 4.48
C GLN A 219 13.46 23.27 4.25
N THR A 220 12.51 23.40 5.18
CA THR A 220 11.64 24.56 5.25
C THR A 220 12.52 25.75 5.57
N THR A 221 12.89 26.53 4.54
CA THR A 221 13.39 27.90 4.70
C THR A 221 12.28 28.81 5.16
#